data_AF-A0A520IB63-F1
#
_entry.id   AF-A0A520IB63-F1
#
_cell.length_a   1.000
_cell.length_b   1.000
_cell.length_c   1.000
_cell.angle_alpha   90.00
_cell.angle_beta   90.00
_cell.angle_gamma   90.00
#
_symmetry.space_group_name_H-M   'P 1'
#
loop_
_entity.id
_entity.type
_entity.pdbx_description
1 polymer ?
#
loop_
_entity_poly.entity_id
_entity_poly.type
_entity_poly.pdbx_seq_one_letter_code
_entity_poly.pdbx_strand_id
1 'polypeptide(L)'
;MRHEEVIPLARFDLAYAKAGWTRKHTKDGVYAVWQDPNDKDTWMMLPNDENASEYRLYQEKNILMLLYALNIPETGEAINELYSQLKSSNYKLLNRIVVKDDYGKNSVPYELSAVVPEKNIDAFRYFYQTKAKGDKAIPIERFQLSHTEVGRFVIPISIQVDESEQTTLASVQSDTNKVLHDYLSAVETLTKIPRESAEKFAEKVLSESINSKIVKDFFGNDHSIAKFREKYSSQVKEITIGSKGSYILDYGLRPIEKKFDEVNISNVESLSSDFIETLERLEVASDDTSIEENGVKLSVLINSISINGRVQFEVLNIQGISIEHSFKANGSQLTKFQLDVCADYFKERKPATILADVSKRRGRMGTLRIESISAGKMNSNGPTQLELS
;
A
#
# COMPACT_ATOMS: atom_id res chain seq x y z
N MET A 1 -8.26 10.43 30.51
CA MET A 1 -7.37 9.32 30.10
C MET A 1 -7.99 8.73 28.84
N ARG A 2 -7.26 8.67 27.72
CA ARG A 2 -7.76 7.95 26.54
C ARG A 2 -7.80 6.47 26.93
N HIS A 3 -8.89 5.77 26.65
CA HIS A 3 -8.90 4.32 26.76
C HIS A 3 -7.94 3.77 25.71
N GLU A 4 -6.67 3.63 26.06
CA GLU A 4 -5.72 2.90 25.23
C GLU A 4 -6.18 1.45 25.21
N GLU A 5 -6.47 0.95 24.01
CA GLU A 5 -6.84 -0.45 23.82
C GLU A 5 -5.65 -1.35 24.17
N VAL A 6 -5.97 -2.57 24.56
CA VAL A 6 -5.02 -3.61 24.95
C VAL A 6 -4.26 -4.10 23.71
N ILE A 7 -2.94 -4.18 23.78
CA ILE A 7 -2.07 -4.81 22.78
C ILE A 7 -1.91 -6.28 23.16
N PRO A 8 -2.18 -7.23 22.24
CA PRO A 8 -2.07 -8.64 22.56
C PRO A 8 -0.66 -9.07 22.95
N LEU A 9 -0.54 -10.00 23.91
CA LEU A 9 0.74 -10.51 24.41
C LEU A 9 1.63 -11.03 23.27
N ALA A 10 1.02 -11.72 22.30
CA ALA A 10 1.72 -12.28 21.15
C ALA A 10 2.47 -11.21 20.32
N ARG A 11 2.00 -9.95 20.31
CA ARG A 11 2.68 -8.86 19.60
C ARG A 11 3.97 -8.46 20.31
N PHE A 12 3.98 -8.45 21.64
CA PHE A 12 5.21 -8.23 22.42
C PHE A 12 6.21 -9.38 22.26
N ASP A 13 5.74 -10.63 22.32
CA ASP A 13 6.59 -11.81 22.09
C ASP A 13 7.36 -11.70 20.76
N LEU A 14 6.65 -11.35 19.69
CA LEU A 14 7.25 -11.20 18.37
C LEU A 14 8.23 -10.03 18.30
N ALA A 15 7.90 -8.88 18.92
CA ALA A 15 8.75 -7.70 18.91
C ALA A 15 10.07 -7.90 19.68
N TYR A 16 10.00 -8.51 20.86
CA TYR A 16 11.20 -8.83 21.64
C TYR A 16 12.06 -9.87 20.95
N ALA A 17 11.46 -10.91 20.34
CA ALA A 17 12.22 -11.87 19.55
C ALA A 17 12.97 -11.19 18.39
N LYS A 18 12.38 -10.17 17.75
CA LYS A 18 13.03 -9.37 16.70
C LYS A 18 14.18 -8.51 17.22
N ALA A 19 14.07 -8.00 18.43
CA ALA A 19 15.17 -7.31 19.12
C ALA A 19 16.26 -8.27 19.64
N GLY A 20 16.11 -9.59 19.43
CA GLY A 20 17.05 -10.61 19.91
C GLY A 20 16.90 -10.99 21.38
N TRP A 21 15.84 -10.51 22.04
CA TRP A 21 15.55 -10.83 23.43
C TRP A 21 14.93 -12.21 23.57
N THR A 22 15.22 -12.88 24.69
CA THR A 22 14.76 -14.27 24.92
C THR A 22 13.66 -14.33 25.96
N ARG A 23 12.59 -15.08 25.66
CA ARG A 23 11.53 -15.35 26.63
C ARG A 23 12.02 -16.33 27.69
N LYS A 24 11.72 -16.03 28.95
CA LYS A 24 11.97 -16.89 30.13
C LYS A 24 10.64 -17.27 30.76
N HIS A 25 10.63 -18.44 31.41
CA HIS A 25 9.48 -18.90 32.19
C HIS A 25 9.62 -18.47 33.64
N THR A 26 8.59 -17.86 34.21
CA THR A 26 8.50 -17.66 35.67
C THR A 26 8.08 -18.97 36.34
N LYS A 27 8.41 -19.11 37.63
CA LYS A 27 8.06 -20.33 38.40
C LYS A 27 6.55 -20.50 38.61
N ASP A 28 5.81 -19.39 38.63
CA ASP A 28 4.36 -19.33 38.84
C ASP A 28 3.55 -19.30 37.54
N GLY A 29 4.20 -19.09 36.39
CA GLY A 29 3.55 -19.01 35.08
C GLY A 29 2.62 -17.80 34.90
N VAL A 30 2.65 -16.82 35.81
CA VAL A 30 1.73 -15.67 35.78
C VAL A 30 2.16 -14.64 34.74
N TYR A 31 3.46 -14.49 34.53
CA TYR A 31 4.03 -13.48 33.64
C TYR A 31 4.81 -14.10 32.48
N ALA A 32 4.75 -13.44 31.33
CA ALA A 32 5.79 -13.54 30.32
C ALA A 32 6.96 -12.64 30.72
N VAL A 33 8.18 -13.16 30.67
CA VAL A 33 9.40 -12.39 30.96
C VAL A 33 10.32 -12.43 29.76
N TRP A 34 10.81 -11.28 29.32
CA TRP A 34 11.85 -11.17 28.29
C TRP A 34 13.10 -10.56 28.90
N GLN A 35 14.26 -11.08 28.50
CA GLN A 35 15.56 -10.69 29.02
C GLN A 35 16.52 -10.38 27.88
N ASP A 36 17.32 -9.32 28.05
CA ASP A 36 18.39 -8.97 27.12
C ASP A 36 19.43 -10.10 27.09
N PRO A 37 19.84 -10.59 25.90
CA PRO A 37 20.86 -11.64 25.81
C PRO A 37 22.25 -11.19 26.30
N ASN A 38 22.54 -9.89 26.26
CA ASN A 38 23.82 -9.30 26.60
C ASN A 38 23.89 -8.83 28.06
N ASP A 39 22.75 -8.55 28.68
CA ASP A 39 22.65 -8.12 30.08
C ASP A 39 21.50 -8.81 30.81
N LYS A 40 21.84 -9.71 31.73
CA LYS A 40 20.86 -10.48 32.50
C LYS A 40 20.10 -9.62 33.51
N ASP A 41 20.64 -8.47 33.91
CA ASP A 41 19.96 -7.57 34.85
C ASP A 41 18.91 -6.71 34.16
N THR A 42 18.94 -6.67 32.81
CA THR A 42 17.98 -5.97 31.97
C THR A 42 16.89 -6.94 31.47
N TRP A 43 15.69 -6.80 32.04
CA TRP A 43 14.53 -7.63 31.72
C TRP A 43 13.21 -6.87 31.89
N MET A 44 12.15 -7.41 31.32
CA MET A 44 10.79 -6.89 31.45
C MET A 44 9.78 -8.03 31.56
N MET A 45 8.62 -7.74 32.17
CA MET A 45 7.53 -8.70 32.30
C MET A 45 6.19 -8.12 31.87
N LEU A 46 5.28 -8.99 31.46
CA LEU A 46 3.89 -8.66 31.14
C LEU A 46 2.99 -9.82 31.63
N PRO A 47 1.84 -9.56 32.28
CA PRO A 47 0.94 -10.63 32.68
C PRO A 47 0.51 -11.48 31.47
N ASN A 48 0.37 -12.79 31.66
CA ASN A 48 -0.11 -13.68 30.59
C ASN A 48 -1.61 -13.51 30.31
N ASP A 49 -2.38 -12.97 31.26
CA ASP A 49 -3.80 -12.62 31.08
C ASP A 49 -3.97 -11.13 30.73
N GLU A 50 -4.47 -10.86 29.53
CA GLU A 50 -4.72 -9.52 28.99
C GLU A 50 -5.79 -8.73 29.79
N ASN A 51 -6.61 -9.43 30.58
CA ASN A 51 -7.62 -8.83 31.45
C ASN A 51 -7.12 -8.51 32.85
N ALA A 52 -5.87 -8.87 33.18
CA ALA A 52 -5.30 -8.57 34.49
C ALA A 52 -5.32 -7.05 34.74
N SER A 53 -5.66 -6.64 35.96
CA SER A 53 -5.81 -5.23 36.34
C SER A 53 -4.54 -4.40 36.11
N GLU A 54 -3.38 -5.04 36.20
CA GLU A 54 -2.06 -4.44 36.00
C GLU A 54 -1.54 -4.54 34.55
N TYR A 55 -2.21 -5.27 33.64
CA TYR A 55 -1.71 -5.50 32.28
C TYR A 55 -1.36 -4.19 31.55
N ARG A 56 -2.26 -3.20 31.65
CA ARG A 56 -2.07 -1.88 31.01
C ARG A 56 -0.81 -1.16 31.50
N LEU A 57 -0.57 -1.19 32.82
CA LEU A 57 0.62 -0.58 33.41
C LEU A 57 1.90 -1.25 32.89
N TYR A 58 1.91 -2.59 32.80
CA TYR A 58 3.06 -3.32 32.27
C TYR A 58 3.20 -3.16 30.76
N GLN A 59 2.10 -3.03 30.00
CA GLN A 59 2.13 -2.75 28.57
C GLN A 59 2.88 -1.46 28.27
N GLU A 60 2.58 -0.36 28.97
CA GLU A 60 3.28 0.92 28.82
C GLU A 60 4.78 0.76 29.07
N LYS A 61 5.17 0.06 30.13
CA LYS A 61 6.58 -0.23 30.44
C LYS A 61 7.26 -1.08 29.36
N ASN A 62 6.55 -2.04 28.79
CA ASN A 62 7.06 -2.88 27.71
C ASN A 62 7.29 -2.10 26.42
N ILE A 63 6.47 -1.08 26.13
CA ILE A 63 6.71 -0.19 24.98
C ILE A 63 8.02 0.58 25.17
N LEU A 64 8.24 1.17 26.36
CA LEU A 64 9.48 1.89 26.66
C LEU A 64 10.69 0.96 26.59
N MET A 65 10.58 -0.26 27.13
CA MET A 65 11.65 -1.24 27.07
C MET A 65 11.95 -1.71 25.65
N LEU A 66 10.93 -1.84 24.80
CA LEU A 66 11.14 -2.13 23.39
C LEU A 66 11.86 -0.99 22.66
N LEU A 67 11.56 0.28 22.96
CA LEU A 67 12.36 1.40 22.41
C LEU A 67 13.82 1.29 22.82
N TYR A 68 14.09 0.97 24.08
CA TYR A 68 15.44 0.70 24.59
C TYR A 68 16.10 -0.45 23.82
N ALA A 69 15.45 -1.61 23.73
CA ALA A 69 15.96 -2.81 23.06
C ALA A 69 16.24 -2.56 21.56
N LEU A 70 15.42 -1.72 20.92
CA LEU A 70 15.58 -1.33 19.52
C LEU A 70 16.57 -0.17 19.31
N ASN A 71 17.15 0.37 20.39
CA ASN A 71 18.03 1.55 20.40
C ASN A 71 17.39 2.79 19.75
N ILE A 72 16.15 3.07 20.13
CA ILE A 72 15.35 4.20 19.64
C ILE A 72 15.18 5.21 20.78
N PRO A 73 15.43 6.51 20.55
CA PRO A 73 15.22 7.53 21.56
C PRO A 73 13.78 7.56 22.08
N GLU A 74 13.62 7.68 23.40
CA GLU A 74 12.33 7.77 24.06
C GLU A 74 11.70 9.16 23.83
N THR A 75 10.91 9.30 22.78
CA THR A 75 10.13 10.50 22.47
C THR A 75 8.65 10.17 22.36
N GLY A 76 7.76 11.15 22.56
CA GLY A 76 6.33 10.95 22.39
C GLY A 76 5.94 10.44 21.00
N GLU A 77 6.65 10.88 19.95
CA GLU A 77 6.46 10.37 18.58
C GLU A 77 6.89 8.90 18.47
N ALA A 78 8.05 8.54 19.04
CA ALA A 78 8.56 7.17 19.00
C ALA A 78 7.65 6.18 19.76
N ILE A 79 7.12 6.60 20.91
CA ILE A 79 6.15 5.82 21.71
C ILE A 79 4.87 5.58 20.90
N ASN A 80 4.29 6.64 20.32
CA ASN A 80 3.07 6.53 19.51
C ASN A 80 3.27 5.66 18.27
N GLU A 81 4.43 5.78 17.63
CA GLU A 81 4.79 4.97 16.46
C GLU A 81 4.93 3.49 16.84
N LEU A 82 5.66 3.16 17.90
CA LEU A 82 5.84 1.79 18.35
C LEU A 82 4.51 1.15 18.78
N TYR A 83 3.67 1.90 19.49
CA TYR A 83 2.31 1.49 19.83
C TYR A 83 1.47 1.18 18.58
N SER A 84 1.55 2.04 17.56
CA SER A 84 0.86 1.86 16.28
C SER A 84 1.33 0.60 15.53
N GLN A 85 2.63 0.33 15.52
CA GLN A 85 3.22 -0.86 14.88
C GLN A 85 2.85 -2.15 15.60
N LEU A 86 2.89 -2.17 16.93
CA LEU A 86 2.42 -3.32 17.73
C LEU A 86 0.94 -3.65 17.48
N LYS A 87 0.14 -2.65 17.08
CA LYS A 87 -1.26 -2.79 16.68
C LYS A 87 -1.50 -3.20 15.24
N SER A 88 -0.46 -3.46 14.43
CA SER A 88 -0.45 -3.83 12.99
C SER A 88 -0.16 -2.70 11.99
N SER A 89 0.04 -1.45 12.40
CA SER A 89 0.37 -0.35 11.47
C SER A 89 1.88 -0.29 11.20
N ASN A 90 2.38 -1.26 10.45
CA ASN A 90 3.82 -1.52 10.35
C ASN A 90 4.59 -0.52 9.47
N TYR A 91 4.02 -0.13 8.33
CA TYR A 91 4.61 0.84 7.40
C TYR A 91 3.65 1.98 7.17
N LYS A 92 4.16 3.15 6.78
CA LYS A 92 3.34 4.31 6.45
C LYS A 92 3.73 4.90 5.11
N LEU A 93 2.76 5.18 4.25
CA LEU A 93 2.93 6.19 3.20
C LEU A 93 2.64 7.56 3.82
N LEU A 94 3.54 8.51 3.62
CA LEU A 94 3.39 9.87 4.12
C LEU A 94 3.03 10.79 2.96
N ASN A 95 1.93 11.52 3.09
CA ASN A 95 1.58 12.61 2.17
C ASN A 95 1.63 13.91 2.93
N ARG A 96 2.36 14.91 2.43
CA ARG A 96 2.53 16.18 3.11
C ARG A 96 2.12 17.32 2.19
N ILE A 97 1.22 18.16 2.68
CA ILE A 97 0.80 19.38 1.99
C ILE A 97 1.10 20.58 2.88
N VAL A 98 1.83 21.56 2.33
CA VAL A 98 2.18 22.82 2.99
C VAL A 98 1.53 23.97 2.23
N VAL A 99 0.76 24.79 2.93
CA VAL A 99 0.16 26.02 2.38
C VAL A 99 1.06 27.23 2.58
N LYS A 100 0.84 28.27 1.78
CA LYS A 100 1.51 29.56 1.94
C LYS A 100 1.04 30.25 3.21
N ASP A 101 1.92 31.03 3.83
CA ASP A 101 1.70 31.63 5.15
C ASP A 101 0.42 32.47 5.22
N ASP A 102 0.08 33.17 4.13
CA ASP A 102 -1.11 34.05 4.01
C ASP A 102 -2.45 33.32 4.12
N TYR A 103 -2.46 31.99 3.96
CA TYR A 103 -3.67 31.15 3.95
C TYR A 103 -3.83 30.30 5.22
N GLY A 104 -2.98 30.52 6.23
CA GLY A 104 -3.04 29.83 7.52
C GLY A 104 -2.36 28.46 7.51
N LYS A 105 -1.27 28.32 8.27
CA LYS A 105 -0.40 27.12 8.33
C LYS A 105 -1.11 25.80 8.71
N ASN A 106 -2.34 25.87 9.21
CA ASN A 106 -3.09 24.73 9.74
C ASN A 106 -4.32 24.33 8.90
N SER A 107 -4.48 24.89 7.69
CA SER A 107 -5.61 24.56 6.81
C SER A 107 -5.13 24.22 5.40
N VAL A 108 -5.58 23.08 4.88
CA VAL A 108 -5.36 22.66 3.49
C VAL A 108 -6.74 22.54 2.81
N PRO A 109 -6.88 22.88 1.53
CA PRO A 109 -8.12 22.64 0.80
C PRO A 109 -8.57 21.19 0.91
N TYR A 110 -9.82 20.97 1.35
CA TYR A 110 -10.35 19.64 1.61
C TYR A 110 -10.17 18.68 0.43
N GLU A 111 -10.52 19.13 -0.79
CA GLU A 111 -10.36 18.34 -2.01
C GLU A 111 -8.92 17.88 -2.23
N LEU A 112 -7.93 18.75 -1.99
CA LEU A 112 -6.52 18.41 -2.16
C LEU A 112 -6.05 17.43 -1.07
N SER A 113 -6.51 17.62 0.17
CA SER A 113 -6.22 16.71 1.28
C SER A 113 -6.88 15.33 1.13
N ALA A 114 -7.90 15.21 0.27
CA ALA A 114 -8.50 13.93 -0.09
C ALA A 114 -7.79 13.28 -1.29
N VAL A 115 -7.58 14.06 -2.37
CA VAL A 115 -7.06 13.55 -3.65
C VAL A 115 -5.60 13.11 -3.55
N VAL A 116 -4.73 13.87 -2.88
CA VAL A 116 -3.29 13.51 -2.83
C VAL A 116 -3.07 12.14 -2.18
N PRO A 117 -3.61 11.86 -0.97
CA PRO A 117 -3.53 10.52 -0.39
C PRO A 117 -4.19 9.46 -1.27
N GLU A 118 -5.40 9.70 -1.78
CA GLU A 118 -6.12 8.71 -2.60
C GLU A 118 -5.30 8.30 -3.83
N LYS A 119 -4.75 9.27 -4.57
CA LYS A 119 -3.98 9.02 -5.79
C LYS A 119 -2.63 8.38 -5.50
N ASN A 120 -1.98 8.76 -4.40
CA ASN A 120 -0.72 8.13 -3.98
C ASN A 120 -0.94 6.67 -3.54
N ILE A 121 -2.04 6.39 -2.83
CA ILE A 121 -2.45 5.03 -2.47
C ILE A 121 -2.71 4.21 -3.74
N ASP A 122 -3.49 4.76 -4.67
CA ASP A 122 -3.85 4.08 -5.92
C ASP A 122 -2.60 3.72 -6.72
N ALA A 123 -1.68 4.68 -6.88
CA ALA A 123 -0.42 4.47 -7.59
C ALA A 123 0.46 3.43 -6.89
N PHE A 124 0.60 3.49 -5.57
CA PHE A 124 1.38 2.51 -4.81
C PHE A 124 0.78 1.09 -4.89
N ARG A 125 -0.54 0.95 -4.72
CA ARG A 125 -1.22 -0.35 -4.84
C ARG A 125 -1.00 -0.97 -6.22
N TYR A 126 -1.15 -0.16 -7.27
CA TYR A 126 -0.93 -0.60 -8.63
C TYR A 126 0.53 -1.00 -8.87
N PHE A 127 1.48 -0.18 -8.42
CA PHE A 127 2.91 -0.47 -8.49
C PHE A 127 3.25 -1.79 -7.80
N TYR A 128 2.78 -1.98 -6.56
CA TYR A 128 2.97 -3.19 -5.80
C TYR A 128 2.46 -4.43 -6.55
N GLN A 129 1.24 -4.36 -7.08
CA GLN A 129 0.58 -5.50 -7.73
C GLN A 129 1.19 -5.88 -9.09
N THR A 130 1.85 -4.94 -9.77
CA THR A 130 2.45 -5.14 -11.10
C THR A 130 3.96 -5.40 -11.05
N LYS A 131 4.69 -4.87 -10.06
CA LYS A 131 6.17 -4.99 -9.99
C LYS A 131 6.69 -5.93 -8.92
N ALA A 132 5.97 -6.16 -7.82
CA ALA A 132 6.48 -6.92 -6.67
C ALA A 132 6.14 -8.44 -6.71
N LYS A 133 5.67 -8.99 -7.83
CA LYS A 133 5.21 -10.39 -7.88
C LYS A 133 6.32 -11.38 -8.25
N GLY A 134 6.93 -11.93 -7.21
CA GLY A 134 7.75 -13.13 -7.17
C GLY A 134 8.10 -13.43 -5.71
N ASP A 135 7.49 -14.47 -5.15
CA ASP A 135 7.61 -14.97 -3.77
C ASP A 135 7.13 -14.07 -2.62
N LYS A 136 5.92 -14.39 -2.12
CA LYS A 136 5.22 -13.84 -0.94
C LYS A 136 4.69 -12.41 -1.12
N ALA A 137 3.58 -12.32 -1.85
CA ALA A 137 2.74 -11.12 -1.83
C ALA A 137 2.25 -10.86 -0.40
N ILE A 138 2.59 -9.68 0.11
CA ILE A 138 2.03 -9.07 1.30
C ILE A 138 0.67 -8.50 0.90
N PRO A 139 -0.44 -9.00 1.46
CA PRO A 139 -1.74 -8.38 1.26
C PRO A 139 -1.72 -7.00 1.93
N ILE A 140 -1.69 -5.95 1.11
CA ILE A 140 -1.81 -4.56 1.57
C ILE A 140 -3.30 -4.31 1.84
N GLU A 141 -3.77 -4.72 3.01
CA GLU A 141 -5.12 -4.40 3.46
C GLU A 141 -5.09 -3.31 4.56
N ARG A 142 -6.08 -2.42 4.49
CA ARG A 142 -6.34 -1.27 5.39
C ARG A 142 -5.30 -0.15 5.40
N PHE A 143 -5.44 0.74 4.42
CA PHE A 143 -4.95 2.10 4.46
C PHE A 143 -5.79 2.92 5.46
N GLN A 144 -5.29 3.14 6.69
CA GLN A 144 -5.96 3.97 7.71
C GLN A 144 -5.32 5.35 7.78
N LEU A 145 -6.13 6.40 7.60
CA LEU A 145 -5.72 7.80 7.82
C LEU A 145 -5.40 7.97 9.30
N SER A 146 -4.12 8.09 9.68
CA SER A 146 -3.77 8.42 11.07
C SER A 146 -3.77 9.94 11.28
N HIS A 147 -4.11 10.39 12.48
CA HIS A 147 -4.31 11.80 12.82
C HIS A 147 -3.11 12.70 12.47
N THR A 148 -3.43 13.93 12.04
CA THR A 148 -2.54 15.00 11.59
C THR A 148 -1.68 15.59 12.71
N GLU A 149 -0.38 15.76 12.48
CA GLU A 149 0.43 16.71 13.24
C GLU A 149 0.10 18.17 12.84
N VAL A 150 0.20 19.10 13.79
CA VAL A 150 -0.14 20.52 13.58
C VAL A 150 0.88 21.19 12.65
N GLY A 151 0.41 21.92 11.63
CA GLY A 151 1.24 22.78 10.76
C GLY A 151 1.82 22.13 9.50
N ARG A 152 1.59 20.83 9.30
CA ARG A 152 1.94 20.04 8.11
C ARG A 152 0.91 18.92 8.03
N PHE A 153 0.02 18.91 7.03
CA PHE A 153 -0.91 17.78 6.88
C PHE A 153 -0.11 16.57 6.41
N VAL A 154 0.47 15.83 7.36
CA VAL A 154 1.03 14.50 7.15
C VAL A 154 -0.15 13.53 7.26
N ILE A 155 -0.49 12.88 6.15
CA ILE A 155 -1.49 11.81 6.13
C ILE A 155 -0.71 10.51 6.08
N PRO A 156 -0.31 9.95 7.24
CA PRO A 156 0.26 8.63 7.30
C PRO A 156 -0.84 7.64 6.96
N ILE A 157 -0.51 6.73 6.07
CA ILE A 157 -1.42 5.67 5.71
C ILE A 157 -0.76 4.37 6.09
N SER A 158 -1.26 3.80 7.19
CA SER A 158 -0.79 2.53 7.72
C SER A 158 -0.98 1.45 6.67
N ILE A 159 0.04 0.65 6.43
CA ILE A 159 -0.02 -0.57 5.65
C ILE A 159 -0.03 -1.71 6.67
N GLN A 160 -1.17 -2.36 6.83
CA GLN A 160 -1.23 -3.58 7.64
C GLN A 160 -0.72 -4.75 6.82
N VAL A 161 0.13 -5.55 7.44
CA VAL A 161 0.68 -6.78 6.85
C VAL A 161 0.00 -7.94 7.57
N ASP A 162 -1.05 -8.43 6.93
CA ASP A 162 -1.89 -9.62 7.23
C ASP A 162 -2.42 -9.81 8.68
N GLU A 163 -3.73 -10.03 8.79
CA GLU A 163 -4.50 -10.34 10.00
C GLU A 163 -4.84 -11.85 10.08
N SER A 164 -4.02 -12.75 9.52
CA SER A 164 -4.20 -14.15 9.90
C SER A 164 -3.86 -14.27 11.39
N GLU A 165 -4.81 -14.75 12.21
CA GLU A 165 -4.76 -14.82 13.68
C GLU A 165 -3.56 -15.61 14.24
N GLN A 166 -2.65 -16.09 13.38
CA GLN A 166 -1.46 -16.86 13.72
C GLN A 166 -0.15 -16.40 13.04
N THR A 167 -0.12 -15.34 12.21
CA THR A 167 1.10 -15.00 11.45
C THR A 167 2.04 -14.00 12.13
N THR A 168 3.14 -14.57 12.63
CA THR A 168 4.54 -14.12 12.54
C THR A 168 4.78 -12.77 11.87
N LEU A 169 5.40 -11.83 12.60
CA LEU A 169 6.22 -10.78 11.99
C LEU A 169 7.24 -11.49 11.07
N ALA A 170 7.09 -11.34 9.75
CA ALA A 170 7.89 -12.06 8.77
C ALA A 170 9.40 -11.93 9.09
N SER A 171 10.15 -13.03 9.02
CA SER A 171 11.56 -13.08 9.42
C SER A 171 12.54 -12.44 8.43
N VAL A 172 12.08 -11.97 7.28
CA VAL A 172 12.94 -11.44 6.22
C VAL A 172 13.13 -9.93 6.40
N GLN A 173 14.35 -9.44 6.18
CA GLN A 173 14.62 -8.01 5.95
C GLN A 173 13.56 -7.45 5.00
N SER A 174 12.83 -6.41 5.40
CA SER A 174 11.50 -6.15 4.86
C SER A 174 11.45 -5.90 3.34
N ASP A 175 10.87 -6.86 2.62
CA ASP A 175 10.54 -6.70 1.19
C ASP A 175 9.59 -5.51 0.96
N THR A 176 8.71 -5.19 1.92
CA THR A 176 7.86 -3.99 1.86
C THR A 176 8.68 -2.71 1.83
N ASN A 177 9.75 -2.65 2.65
CA ASN A 177 10.62 -1.49 2.73
C ASN A 177 11.30 -1.27 1.36
N LYS A 178 11.82 -2.33 0.74
CA LYS A 178 12.35 -2.27 -0.63
C LYS A 178 11.30 -1.79 -1.64
N VAL A 179 10.09 -2.33 -1.61
CA VAL A 179 9.04 -1.92 -2.57
C VAL A 179 8.61 -0.46 -2.37
N LEU A 180 8.60 0.04 -1.14
CA LEU A 180 8.36 1.46 -0.84
C LEU A 180 9.48 2.35 -1.40
N HIS A 181 10.74 1.94 -1.27
CA HIS A 181 11.88 2.63 -1.91
C HIS A 181 11.77 2.65 -3.43
N ASP A 182 11.54 1.48 -4.04
CA ASP A 182 11.42 1.34 -5.49
C ASP A 182 10.26 2.20 -6.02
N TYR A 183 9.15 2.27 -5.28
CA TYR A 183 8.01 3.13 -5.61
C TYR A 183 8.37 4.61 -5.53
N LEU A 184 8.98 5.07 -4.42
CA LEU A 184 9.36 6.49 -4.28
C LEU A 184 10.40 6.90 -5.32
N SER A 185 11.36 6.03 -5.63
CA SER A 185 12.33 6.24 -6.70
C SER A 185 11.65 6.34 -8.06
N ALA A 186 10.68 5.48 -8.36
CA ALA A 186 9.90 5.54 -9.60
C ALA A 186 9.12 6.86 -9.71
N VAL A 187 8.50 7.35 -8.63
CA VAL A 187 7.82 8.65 -8.65
C VAL A 187 8.83 9.79 -8.82
N GLU A 188 9.95 9.77 -8.12
CA GLU A 188 10.99 10.79 -8.26
C GLU A 188 11.51 10.85 -9.71
N THR A 189 11.83 9.71 -10.29
CA THR A 189 12.24 9.59 -11.70
C THR A 189 11.17 10.15 -12.61
N LEU A 190 9.90 9.76 -12.42
CA LEU A 190 8.78 10.26 -13.21
C LEU A 190 8.69 11.80 -13.20
N THR A 191 8.88 12.45 -12.05
CA THR A 191 8.84 13.92 -11.95
C THR A 191 9.97 14.63 -12.70
N LYS A 192 11.05 13.91 -13.03
CA LYS A 192 12.24 14.44 -13.70
C LYS A 192 12.26 14.15 -15.20
N ILE A 193 11.34 13.34 -15.74
CA ILE A 193 11.31 13.02 -17.17
C ILE A 193 10.95 14.28 -17.99
N PRO A 194 11.81 14.71 -18.93
CA PRO A 194 11.52 15.86 -19.78
C PRO A 194 10.30 15.63 -20.69
N ARG A 195 9.49 16.68 -20.87
CA ARG A 195 8.26 16.67 -21.66
C ARG A 195 8.45 17.29 -23.06
N GLU A 196 9.49 16.86 -23.76
CA GLU A 196 9.85 17.40 -25.08
C GLU A 196 8.82 17.05 -26.18
N SER A 197 8.31 15.82 -26.16
CA SER A 197 7.23 15.32 -27.02
C SER A 197 6.55 14.11 -26.37
N ALA A 198 5.33 13.79 -26.82
CA ALA A 198 4.57 12.65 -26.33
C ALA A 198 5.33 11.33 -26.51
N GLU A 199 5.91 11.09 -27.69
CA GLU A 199 6.72 9.90 -27.97
C GLU A 199 7.95 9.78 -27.07
N LYS A 200 8.79 10.83 -26.97
CA LYS A 200 10.03 10.77 -26.16
C LYS A 200 9.73 10.62 -24.67
N PHE A 201 8.65 11.27 -24.20
CA PHE A 201 8.20 11.11 -22.83
C PHE A 201 7.77 9.67 -22.56
N ALA A 202 6.95 9.11 -23.44
CA ALA A 202 6.47 7.74 -23.31
C ALA A 202 7.61 6.71 -23.37
N GLU A 203 8.57 6.86 -24.29
CA GLU A 203 9.76 5.99 -24.37
C GLU A 203 10.56 5.99 -23.06
N LYS A 204 10.79 7.17 -22.47
CA LYS A 204 11.49 7.30 -21.17
C LYS A 204 10.69 6.70 -20.02
N VAL A 205 9.37 6.93 -19.98
CA VAL A 205 8.50 6.35 -18.96
C VAL A 205 8.56 4.82 -18.98
N LEU A 206 8.55 4.23 -20.18
CA LEU A 206 8.62 2.78 -20.36
C LEU A 206 10.00 2.20 -20.06
N SER A 207 11.09 2.89 -20.42
CA SER A 207 12.43 2.45 -20.06
C SER A 207 12.65 2.42 -18.55
N GLU A 208 12.00 3.34 -17.83
CA GLU A 208 11.98 3.40 -16.36
C GLU A 208 10.92 2.48 -15.74
N SER A 209 10.26 1.64 -16.55
CA SER A 209 9.33 0.64 -16.05
C SER A 209 8.09 1.22 -15.33
N ILE A 210 7.71 2.47 -15.61
CA ILE A 210 6.57 3.16 -15.01
C ILE A 210 5.34 2.99 -15.91
N ASN A 211 4.20 2.59 -15.34
CA ASN A 211 2.97 2.35 -16.09
C ASN A 211 2.09 3.61 -16.21
N SER A 212 1.31 3.69 -17.29
CA SER A 212 0.37 4.78 -17.55
C SER A 212 -0.62 5.07 -16.43
N LYS A 213 -1.00 4.09 -15.60
CA LYS A 213 -1.88 4.33 -14.45
C LYS A 213 -1.24 5.28 -13.43
N ILE A 214 0.04 5.04 -13.11
CA ILE A 214 0.80 5.90 -12.19
C ILE A 214 0.95 7.28 -12.81
N VAL A 215 1.28 7.37 -14.11
CA VAL A 215 1.36 8.65 -14.81
C VAL A 215 0.02 9.41 -14.77
N LYS A 216 -1.11 8.74 -14.98
CA LYS A 216 -2.44 9.34 -14.91
C LYS A 216 -2.77 9.88 -13.51
N ASP A 217 -2.42 9.15 -12.45
CA ASP A 217 -2.72 9.59 -11.07
C ASP A 217 -1.96 10.86 -10.68
N PHE A 218 -0.70 11.00 -11.11
CA PHE A 218 0.12 12.17 -10.82
C PHE A 218 -0.08 13.32 -11.82
N PHE A 219 -0.15 13.02 -13.12
CA PHE A 219 -0.05 14.00 -14.22
C PHE A 219 -1.28 14.06 -15.12
N GLY A 220 -2.31 13.24 -14.90
CA GLY A 220 -3.50 13.21 -15.75
C GLY A 220 -4.19 14.57 -15.90
N ASN A 221 -5.01 14.72 -16.92
CA ASN A 221 -5.80 15.92 -17.17
C ASN A 221 -7.13 15.97 -16.38
N ASP A 222 -7.55 14.83 -15.82
CA ASP A 222 -8.78 14.66 -15.05
C ASP A 222 -8.50 13.91 -13.74
N HIS A 223 -9.03 14.43 -12.63
CA HIS A 223 -8.90 13.88 -11.28
C HIS A 223 -7.49 13.39 -10.89
N SER A 224 -6.43 14.16 -11.19
CA SER A 224 -5.03 13.87 -10.87
C SER A 224 -4.44 14.84 -9.83
N ILE A 225 -3.31 14.49 -9.23
CA ILE A 225 -2.61 15.39 -8.29
C ILE A 225 -2.25 16.72 -8.97
N ALA A 226 -1.69 16.69 -10.18
CA ALA A 226 -1.34 17.89 -10.93
C ALA A 226 -2.55 18.81 -11.15
N LYS A 227 -3.71 18.24 -11.49
CA LYS A 227 -4.92 19.04 -11.77
C LYS A 227 -5.44 19.78 -10.54
N PHE A 228 -5.48 19.10 -9.39
CA PHE A 228 -5.90 19.74 -8.14
C PHE A 228 -4.83 20.70 -7.61
N ARG A 229 -3.54 20.43 -7.84
CA ARG A 229 -2.46 21.36 -7.50
C ARG A 229 -2.55 22.66 -8.30
N GLU A 230 -2.85 22.56 -9.60
CA GLU A 230 -3.09 23.71 -10.48
C GLU A 230 -4.25 24.57 -9.94
N LYS A 231 -5.38 23.94 -9.60
CA LYS A 231 -6.58 24.59 -9.02
C LYS A 231 -6.25 25.37 -7.75
N TYR A 232 -5.42 24.82 -6.86
CA TYR A 232 -5.08 25.42 -5.57
C TYR A 232 -3.71 26.13 -5.58
N SER A 233 -3.27 26.60 -6.76
CA SER A 233 -1.89 27.06 -6.92
C SER A 233 -1.52 28.33 -6.16
N SER A 234 -2.51 29.18 -5.93
CA SER A 234 -2.40 30.37 -5.09
C SER A 234 -2.18 30.04 -3.62
N GLN A 235 -2.70 28.91 -3.12
CA GLN A 235 -2.74 28.56 -1.70
C GLN A 235 -1.63 27.60 -1.28
N VAL A 236 -1.25 26.68 -2.17
CA VAL A 236 -0.30 25.61 -1.86
C VAL A 236 1.13 26.05 -2.15
N LYS A 237 2.03 25.81 -1.20
CA LYS A 237 3.47 26.02 -1.34
C LYS A 237 4.15 24.75 -1.80
N GLU A 238 3.94 23.65 -1.10
CA GLU A 238 4.69 22.41 -1.29
C GLU A 238 3.79 21.19 -1.12
N ILE A 239 4.02 20.17 -1.94
CA ILE A 239 3.47 18.82 -1.79
C ILE A 239 4.63 17.83 -1.85
N THR A 240 4.78 16.99 -0.82
CA THR A 240 5.72 15.86 -0.81
C THR A 240 5.00 14.55 -0.54
N ILE A 241 5.54 13.46 -1.07
CA ILE A 241 5.20 12.11 -0.67
C ILE A 241 6.45 11.42 -0.13
N GLY A 242 6.29 10.52 0.82
CA GLY A 242 7.39 9.77 1.41
C GLY A 242 6.88 8.51 2.08
N SER A 243 7.74 7.89 2.88
CA SER A 243 7.36 6.71 3.65
C SER A 243 8.07 6.67 5.00
N LYS A 244 7.56 5.83 5.90
CA LYS A 244 8.18 5.50 7.18
C LYS A 244 8.18 3.98 7.36
N GLY A 245 9.35 3.45 7.70
CA GLY A 245 9.58 2.03 7.96
C GLY A 245 9.13 1.61 9.36
N SER A 246 9.19 0.30 9.60
CA SER A 246 8.84 -0.29 10.89
C SER A 246 10.07 -0.38 11.79
N TYR A 247 9.98 0.13 13.01
CA TYR A 247 11.04 -0.05 14.01
C TYR A 247 11.28 -1.52 14.34
N ILE A 248 10.19 -2.30 14.41
CA ILE A 248 10.24 -3.71 14.79
C ILE A 248 10.69 -4.58 13.61
N LEU A 249 10.07 -4.43 12.43
CA LEU A 249 10.37 -5.29 11.28
C LEU A 249 11.70 -4.94 10.63
N ASP A 250 12.08 -3.66 10.63
CA ASP A 250 13.28 -3.19 9.95
C ASP A 250 14.49 -3.13 10.89
N TYR A 251 14.38 -3.59 12.15
CA TYR A 251 15.45 -3.48 13.16
C TYR A 251 16.82 -3.95 12.64
N GLY A 252 16.85 -5.09 11.93
CA GLY A 252 18.08 -5.67 11.35
C GLY A 252 18.58 -5.02 10.05
N LEU A 253 17.93 -3.95 9.56
CA LEU A 253 18.38 -3.20 8.38
C LEU A 253 19.44 -2.16 8.74
N ARG A 254 20.30 -1.80 7.78
CA ARG A 254 21.26 -0.72 7.93
C ARG A 254 20.53 0.63 7.99
N PRO A 255 21.12 1.67 8.61
CA PRO A 255 20.49 3.00 8.71
C PRO A 255 20.07 3.61 7.37
N ILE A 256 20.81 3.36 6.30
CA ILE A 256 20.47 3.86 4.95
C ILE A 256 19.21 3.18 4.38
N GLU A 257 18.97 1.92 4.72
CA GLU A 257 17.80 1.14 4.27
C GLU A 257 16.53 1.50 5.06
N LYS A 258 16.69 2.11 6.25
CA LYS A 258 15.59 2.56 7.11
C LYS A 258 15.08 3.97 6.77
N LYS A 259 15.86 4.75 6.01
CA LYS A 259 15.53 6.13 5.65
C LYS A 259 14.83 6.16 4.31
N PHE A 260 13.71 6.87 4.22
CA PHE A 260 13.01 7.08 2.95
C PHE A 260 13.18 8.53 2.52
N ASP A 261 13.44 8.74 1.23
CA ASP A 261 13.49 10.09 0.67
C ASP A 261 12.08 10.65 0.52
N GLU A 262 11.92 11.96 0.79
CA GLU A 262 10.71 12.69 0.45
C GLU A 262 10.79 13.15 -1.00
N VAL A 263 9.82 12.72 -1.82
CA VAL A 263 9.70 13.12 -3.21
C VAL A 263 8.86 14.38 -3.29
N ASN A 264 9.46 15.46 -3.80
CA ASN A 264 8.77 16.71 -4.01
C ASN A 264 7.98 16.67 -5.33
N ILE A 265 6.65 16.71 -5.22
CA ILE A 265 5.73 16.70 -6.36
C ILE A 265 5.05 18.07 -6.56
N SER A 266 5.64 19.14 -6.03
CA SER A 266 5.05 20.48 -6.11
C SER A 266 5.00 21.05 -7.53
N ASN A 267 5.91 20.60 -8.40
CA ASN A 267 6.07 21.06 -9.77
C ASN A 267 5.42 20.14 -10.80
N VAL A 268 4.61 19.16 -10.37
CA VAL A 268 3.89 18.29 -11.31
C VAL A 268 2.77 19.09 -11.98
N GLU A 269 2.83 19.20 -13.30
CA GLU A 269 1.79 19.88 -14.10
C GLU A 269 1.03 18.87 -14.95
N SER A 270 -0.23 19.17 -15.24
CA SER A 270 -1.12 18.32 -16.03
C SER A 270 -0.57 18.11 -17.44
N LEU A 271 -0.60 16.88 -17.92
CA LEU A 271 -0.27 16.53 -19.29
C LEU A 271 -1.51 16.63 -20.19
N SER A 272 -1.31 16.98 -21.45
CA SER A 272 -2.36 16.84 -22.48
C SER A 272 -2.68 15.37 -22.72
N SER A 273 -3.86 15.10 -23.31
CA SER A 273 -4.35 13.74 -23.55
C SER A 273 -3.44 12.93 -24.47
N ASP A 274 -2.76 13.59 -25.42
CA ASP A 274 -1.85 12.95 -26.38
C ASP A 274 -0.66 12.23 -25.72
N PHE A 275 -0.08 12.77 -24.64
CA PHE A 275 1.01 12.13 -23.88
C PHE A 275 0.55 10.79 -23.30
N ILE A 276 -0.63 10.79 -22.69
CA ILE A 276 -1.19 9.60 -22.04
C ILE A 276 -1.62 8.58 -23.11
N GLU A 277 -2.29 9.00 -24.17
CA GLU A 277 -2.70 8.13 -25.28
C GLU A 277 -1.49 7.51 -25.98
N THR A 278 -0.42 8.29 -26.18
CA THR A 278 0.82 7.81 -26.79
C THR A 278 1.52 6.78 -25.91
N LEU A 279 1.60 7.03 -24.61
CA LEU A 279 2.14 6.08 -23.64
C LEU A 279 1.37 4.75 -23.67
N GLU A 280 0.05 4.80 -23.61
CA GLU A 280 -0.77 3.57 -23.62
C GLU A 280 -0.66 2.79 -24.93
N ARG A 281 -0.54 3.50 -26.05
CA ARG A 281 -0.27 2.89 -27.36
C ARG A 281 1.07 2.18 -27.37
N LEU A 282 2.14 2.81 -26.85
CA LEU A 282 3.47 2.22 -26.82
C LEU A 282 3.58 1.04 -25.84
N GLU A 283 2.92 1.10 -24.68
CA GLU A 283 2.82 -0.03 -23.74
C GLU A 283 2.22 -1.27 -24.41
N VAL A 284 1.13 -1.08 -25.16
CA VAL A 284 0.49 -2.17 -25.89
C VAL A 284 1.38 -2.69 -27.02
N ALA A 285 2.13 -1.81 -27.68
CA ALA A 285 3.01 -2.16 -28.79
C ALA A 285 4.28 -2.89 -28.34
N SER A 286 4.82 -2.57 -27.16
CA SER A 286 6.03 -3.18 -26.58
C SER A 286 5.80 -4.57 -25.99
N ASP A 287 4.54 -4.98 -25.84
CA ASP A 287 4.18 -6.27 -25.27
C ASP A 287 4.20 -7.37 -26.34
N ASP A 288 5.22 -8.23 -26.27
CA ASP A 288 5.48 -9.30 -27.22
C ASP A 288 4.75 -10.61 -26.90
N THR A 289 3.85 -10.61 -25.92
CA THR A 289 3.15 -11.81 -25.48
C THR A 289 1.97 -12.14 -26.41
N SER A 290 1.82 -13.41 -26.77
CA SER A 290 0.64 -13.94 -27.49
C SER A 290 -0.03 -15.04 -26.67
N ILE A 291 -1.34 -14.94 -26.50
CA ILE A 291 -2.11 -15.82 -25.62
C ILE A 291 -3.48 -16.11 -26.27
N GLU A 292 -3.88 -17.37 -26.27
CA GLU A 292 -5.22 -17.79 -26.67
C GLU A 292 -5.63 -18.97 -25.78
N GLU A 293 -6.53 -18.71 -24.83
CA GLU A 293 -6.95 -19.68 -23.83
C GLU A 293 -8.45 -19.51 -23.55
N ASN A 294 -9.15 -20.62 -23.30
CA ASN A 294 -10.60 -20.63 -23.08
C ASN A 294 -10.94 -21.08 -21.66
N GLY A 295 -11.96 -20.47 -21.05
CA GLY A 295 -12.45 -20.85 -19.72
C GLY A 295 -11.41 -20.75 -18.60
N VAL A 296 -10.52 -19.76 -18.64
CA VAL A 296 -9.42 -19.62 -17.67
C VAL A 296 -9.74 -18.64 -16.55
N LYS A 297 -9.24 -18.94 -15.35
CA LYS A 297 -9.27 -18.00 -14.23
C LYS A 297 -8.16 -16.98 -14.40
N LEU A 298 -8.53 -15.70 -14.46
CA LEU A 298 -7.60 -14.59 -14.52
C LEU A 298 -7.72 -13.77 -13.24
N SER A 299 -6.61 -13.24 -12.76
CA SER A 299 -6.65 -12.13 -11.81
C SER A 299 -6.26 -10.85 -12.53
N VAL A 300 -7.12 -9.84 -12.40
CA VAL A 300 -7.08 -8.62 -13.19
C VAL A 300 -7.28 -7.38 -12.32
N LEU A 301 -6.67 -6.26 -12.72
CA LEU A 301 -7.04 -4.94 -12.22
C LEU A 301 -7.89 -4.22 -13.25
N ILE A 302 -8.81 -3.39 -12.76
CA ILE A 302 -9.66 -2.58 -13.63
C ILE A 302 -9.00 -1.21 -13.77
N ASN A 303 -8.46 -0.93 -14.96
CA ASN A 303 -7.73 0.30 -15.24
C ASN A 303 -8.68 1.47 -15.52
N SER A 304 -9.77 1.22 -16.25
CA SER A 304 -10.76 2.25 -16.55
C SER A 304 -12.12 1.64 -16.92
N ILE A 305 -13.17 2.42 -16.67
CA ILE A 305 -14.54 2.17 -17.12
C ILE A 305 -14.98 3.42 -17.86
N SER A 306 -15.22 3.30 -19.17
CA SER A 306 -15.69 4.40 -19.99
C SER A 306 -17.20 4.62 -19.84
N ILE A 307 -17.67 5.81 -20.23
CA ILE A 307 -19.10 6.20 -20.19
C ILE A 307 -19.97 5.25 -21.04
N ASN A 308 -19.42 4.66 -22.10
CA ASN A 308 -20.11 3.68 -22.94
C ASN A 308 -19.98 2.23 -22.43
N GLY A 309 -19.53 2.02 -21.18
CA GLY A 309 -19.46 0.71 -20.54
C GLY A 309 -18.33 -0.19 -21.03
N ARG A 310 -17.29 0.36 -21.68
CA ARG A 310 -16.08 -0.41 -22.00
C ARG A 310 -15.17 -0.42 -20.79
N VAL A 311 -14.72 -1.61 -20.42
CA VAL A 311 -13.81 -1.83 -19.30
C VAL A 311 -12.47 -2.27 -19.83
N GLN A 312 -11.42 -1.57 -19.41
CA GLN A 312 -10.04 -1.96 -19.65
C GLN A 312 -9.48 -2.62 -18.39
N PHE A 313 -8.84 -3.76 -18.59
CA PHE A 313 -8.24 -4.60 -17.57
C PHE A 313 -6.71 -4.62 -17.73
N GLU A 314 -6.00 -4.71 -16.61
CA GLU A 314 -4.62 -5.18 -16.54
C GLU A 314 -4.66 -6.65 -16.10
N VAL A 315 -4.22 -7.58 -16.95
CA VAL A 315 -4.15 -9.00 -16.60
C VAL A 315 -2.84 -9.25 -15.86
N LEU A 316 -2.93 -9.78 -14.64
CA LEU A 316 -1.78 -10.01 -13.77
C LEU A 316 -1.32 -11.48 -13.75
N ASN A 317 -2.25 -12.42 -13.95
CA ASN A 317 -1.99 -13.85 -13.84
C ASN A 317 -3.08 -14.68 -14.53
N ILE A 318 -2.70 -15.86 -15.02
CA ILE A 318 -3.55 -16.81 -15.74
C ILE A 318 -3.47 -18.16 -15.05
N GLN A 319 -4.62 -18.73 -14.69
CA GLN A 319 -4.74 -19.98 -13.94
C GLN A 319 -3.90 -20.02 -12.64
N GLY A 320 -3.73 -18.86 -11.99
CA GLY A 320 -2.89 -18.74 -10.79
C GLY A 320 -1.39 -18.73 -11.06
N ILE A 321 -0.96 -18.87 -12.32
CA ILE A 321 0.43 -18.72 -12.74
C ILE A 321 0.67 -17.24 -13.06
N SER A 322 1.71 -16.66 -12.45
CA SER A 322 2.14 -15.29 -12.78
C SER A 322 2.67 -15.26 -14.21
N ILE A 323 2.16 -14.34 -15.01
CA ILE A 323 2.76 -14.03 -16.31
C ILE A 323 3.97 -13.12 -16.08
N GLU A 324 5.02 -13.30 -16.88
CA GLU A 324 6.28 -12.57 -16.74
C GLU A 324 6.08 -11.05 -16.88
N HIS A 325 5.17 -10.66 -17.77
CA HIS A 325 4.74 -9.29 -17.97
C HIS A 325 3.22 -9.20 -17.98
N SER A 326 2.66 -8.31 -17.16
CA SER A 326 1.24 -8.00 -17.21
C SER A 326 0.88 -7.36 -18.55
N PHE A 327 -0.38 -7.47 -18.96
CA PHE A 327 -0.84 -6.86 -20.21
C PHE A 327 -2.22 -6.25 -20.11
N LYS A 328 -2.47 -5.25 -20.97
CA LYS A 328 -3.76 -4.60 -21.09
C LYS A 328 -4.72 -5.39 -21.98
N ALA A 329 -5.97 -5.49 -21.54
CA ALA A 329 -7.05 -6.14 -22.28
C ALA A 329 -8.38 -5.40 -22.14
N ASN A 330 -9.26 -5.52 -23.14
CA ASN A 330 -10.62 -4.99 -23.07
C ASN A 330 -11.64 -6.10 -22.80
N GLY A 331 -12.64 -5.79 -21.98
CA GLY A 331 -13.83 -6.64 -21.84
C GLY A 331 -14.71 -6.55 -23.09
N SER A 332 -15.12 -7.70 -23.62
CA SER A 332 -16.12 -7.80 -24.68
C SER A 332 -17.46 -8.24 -24.11
N GLN A 333 -18.55 -7.56 -24.51
CA GLN A 333 -19.94 -7.98 -24.23
C GLN A 333 -20.28 -8.11 -22.73
N LEU A 334 -19.83 -7.16 -21.90
CA LEU A 334 -20.15 -7.15 -20.48
C LEU A 334 -21.65 -6.89 -20.24
N THR A 335 -22.27 -7.75 -19.45
CA THR A 335 -23.63 -7.54 -18.93
C THR A 335 -23.65 -6.39 -17.92
N LYS A 336 -24.83 -5.78 -17.69
CA LYS A 336 -24.98 -4.74 -16.65
C LYS A 336 -24.49 -5.23 -15.28
N PHE A 337 -24.85 -6.45 -14.89
CA PHE A 337 -24.38 -7.04 -13.63
C PHE A 337 -22.86 -7.09 -13.55
N GLN A 338 -22.19 -7.58 -14.60
CA GLN A 338 -20.72 -7.60 -14.64
C GLN A 338 -20.10 -6.20 -14.61
N LEU A 339 -20.73 -5.21 -15.24
CA LEU A 339 -20.29 -3.81 -15.18
C LEU A 339 -20.43 -3.24 -13.77
N ASP A 340 -21.53 -3.54 -13.07
CA ASP A 340 -21.76 -3.11 -11.69
C ASP A 340 -20.68 -3.72 -10.77
N VAL A 341 -20.40 -5.03 -10.90
CA VAL A 341 -19.31 -5.68 -10.17
C VAL A 341 -17.95 -5.07 -10.53
N CYS A 342 -17.69 -4.78 -11.81
CA CYS A 342 -16.47 -4.09 -12.23
C CYS A 342 -16.36 -2.69 -11.60
N ALA A 343 -17.46 -1.96 -11.50
CA ALA A 343 -17.48 -0.64 -10.88
C ALA A 343 -17.16 -0.72 -9.39
N ASP A 344 -17.63 -1.74 -8.69
CA ASP A 344 -17.32 -1.95 -7.27
C ASP A 344 -15.84 -2.30 -7.09
N TYR A 345 -15.29 -3.23 -7.87
CA TYR A 345 -13.85 -3.52 -7.86
C TYR A 345 -12.98 -2.32 -8.26
N PHE A 346 -13.45 -1.50 -9.19
CA PHE A 346 -12.78 -0.27 -9.61
C PHE A 346 -12.76 0.79 -8.49
N LYS A 347 -13.85 0.91 -7.72
CA LYS A 347 -13.93 1.79 -6.53
C LYS A 347 -13.08 1.27 -5.38
N GLU A 348 -13.12 -0.04 -5.12
CA GLU A 348 -12.34 -0.67 -4.04
C GLU A 348 -10.85 -0.78 -4.38
N ARG A 349 -10.49 -0.66 -5.66
CA ARG A 349 -9.11 -0.71 -6.17
C ARG A 349 -8.42 -2.03 -5.83
N LYS A 350 -9.17 -3.14 -5.93
CA LYS A 350 -8.70 -4.51 -5.64
C LYS A 350 -8.61 -5.35 -6.92
N PRO A 351 -7.70 -6.34 -6.98
CA PRO A 351 -7.71 -7.31 -8.06
C PRO A 351 -9.02 -8.10 -8.05
N ALA A 352 -9.66 -8.21 -9.20
CA ALA A 352 -10.81 -9.08 -9.41
C ALA A 352 -10.34 -10.45 -9.91
N THR A 353 -11.03 -11.51 -9.52
CA THR A 353 -10.85 -12.84 -10.12
C THR A 353 -11.99 -13.08 -11.11
N ILE A 354 -11.66 -13.27 -12.37
CA ILE A 354 -12.61 -13.47 -13.46
C ILE A 354 -12.40 -14.84 -14.11
N LEU A 355 -13.50 -15.45 -14.56
CA LEU A 355 -13.47 -16.59 -15.47
C LEU A 355 -13.77 -16.06 -16.87
N ALA A 356 -12.84 -16.24 -17.80
CA ALA A 356 -12.96 -15.67 -19.14
C ALA A 356 -12.20 -16.48 -20.20
N ASP A 357 -12.62 -16.34 -21.45
CA ASP A 357 -11.76 -16.60 -22.60
C ASP A 357 -10.85 -15.39 -22.81
N VAL A 358 -9.58 -15.64 -23.08
CA VAL A 358 -8.58 -14.59 -23.33
C VAL A 358 -7.96 -14.78 -24.71
N SER A 359 -7.96 -13.71 -25.49
CA SER A 359 -7.29 -13.65 -26.79
C SER A 359 -6.40 -12.40 -26.87
N LYS A 360 -5.11 -12.60 -27.10
CA LYS A 360 -4.12 -11.54 -27.24
C LYS A 360 -3.12 -11.88 -28.34
N ARG A 361 -2.93 -10.96 -29.28
CA ARG A 361 -1.86 -10.99 -30.27
C ARG A 361 -0.71 -10.09 -29.83
N ARG A 362 0.52 -10.39 -30.28
CA ARG A 362 1.71 -9.57 -30.01
C ARG A 362 1.50 -8.12 -30.47
N GLY A 363 1.95 -7.17 -29.67
CA GLY A 363 1.81 -5.73 -29.94
C GLY A 363 0.36 -5.22 -30.00
N ARG A 364 -0.61 -6.01 -29.50
CA ARG A 364 -2.04 -5.68 -29.52
C ARG A 364 -2.63 -5.83 -28.12
N MET A 365 -3.65 -5.00 -27.86
CA MET A 365 -4.44 -5.09 -26.63
C MET A 365 -5.21 -6.41 -26.62
N GLY A 366 -5.22 -7.10 -25.48
CA GLY A 366 -5.97 -8.33 -25.31
C GLY A 366 -7.48 -8.10 -25.36
N THR A 367 -8.24 -9.17 -25.55
CA THR A 367 -9.69 -9.19 -25.43
C THR A 367 -10.08 -10.28 -24.45
N LEU A 368 -10.99 -9.94 -23.52
CA LEU A 368 -11.52 -10.83 -22.50
C LEU A 368 -13.02 -11.02 -22.75
N ARG A 369 -13.43 -12.26 -22.99
CA ARG A 369 -14.85 -12.64 -22.99
C ARG A 369 -15.19 -13.21 -21.62
N ILE A 370 -15.81 -12.38 -20.79
CA ILE A 370 -16.00 -12.68 -19.37
C ILE A 370 -17.26 -13.53 -19.18
N GLU A 371 -17.09 -14.74 -18.68
CA GLU A 371 -18.19 -15.64 -18.32
C GLU A 371 -18.73 -15.30 -16.94
N SER A 372 -17.84 -15.13 -15.96
CA SER A 372 -18.21 -14.73 -14.60
C SER A 372 -17.14 -13.90 -13.92
N ILE A 373 -17.57 -13.04 -13.00
CA ILE A 373 -16.70 -12.26 -12.10
C ILE A 373 -17.03 -12.75 -10.70
N SER A 374 -16.08 -13.41 -10.07
CA SER A 374 -16.26 -13.85 -8.69
C SER A 374 -16.03 -12.64 -7.79
N ALA A 375 -17.06 -12.20 -7.07
CA ALA A 375 -16.82 -11.44 -5.85
C ALA A 375 -16.02 -12.38 -4.93
N GLY A 376 -14.73 -12.09 -4.73
CA GLY A 376 -13.91 -12.80 -3.77
C GLY A 376 -14.69 -12.83 -2.46
N LYS A 377 -15.10 -14.02 -2.02
CA LYS A 377 -15.88 -14.17 -0.79
C LYS A 377 -15.08 -13.52 0.34
N MET A 378 -15.59 -12.41 0.87
CA MET A 378 -15.35 -12.11 2.28
C MET A 378 -15.87 -13.33 3.04
N ASN A 379 -15.04 -13.94 3.87
CA ASN A 379 -15.45 -14.98 4.79
C ASN A 379 -16.49 -14.41 5.77
N SER A 380 -17.77 -14.42 5.39
CA SER A 380 -18.86 -14.38 6.34
C SER A 380 -19.12 -15.80 6.79
N ASN A 381 -18.33 -16.28 7.76
CA ASN A 381 -18.72 -17.45 8.53
C ASN A 381 -19.85 -17.04 9.48
N GLY A 382 -21.08 -17.21 9.01
CA GLY A 382 -22.27 -17.35 9.86
C GLY A 382 -22.96 -18.65 9.47
N PRO A 383 -23.22 -19.59 10.40
CA PRO A 383 -23.86 -20.84 10.04
C PRO A 383 -25.34 -20.58 9.82
N THR A 384 -25.79 -20.67 8.57
CA THR A 384 -27.21 -20.89 8.28
C THR A 384 -27.45 -22.40 8.33
N GLN A 385 -27.90 -22.89 9.48
CA GLN A 385 -28.62 -24.18 9.56
C GLN A 385 -30.13 -23.88 9.61
N LEU A 386 -30.82 -24.26 8.54
CA LEU A 386 -32.24 -24.59 8.41
C LEU A 386 -32.30 -25.40 7.10
N GLU A 387 -32.90 -26.57 6.93
CA GLU A 387 -33.63 -27.49 7.80
C GLU A 387 -33.88 -28.76 6.94
N LEU A 388 -34.23 -29.89 7.58
CA LEU A 388 -35.01 -31.03 7.03
C LEU A 388 -34.31 -32.10 6.15
N SER A 389 -34.02 -33.23 6.81
CA SER A 389 -34.51 -34.57 6.43
C SER A 389 -34.86 -35.34 7.69
#